data_AF-A0A960SB28-F1
#
_entry.id   AF-A0A960SB28-F1
#
_cell.length_a   1.000
_cell.length_b   1.000
_cell.length_c   1.000
_cell.angle_alpha   90.00
_cell.angle_beta   90.00
_cell.angle_gamma   90.00
#
_symmetry.space_group_name_H-M   'P 1'
#
loop_
_entity.id
_entity.type
_entity.pdbx_description
1 polymer ?
#
loop_
_entity_poly.entity_id
_entity_poly.type
_entity_poly.pdbx_seq_one_letter_code
_entity_poly.pdbx_strand_id
1 'polypeptide(L)'
;DGASELRMFGESVPVNARIEYVSGFSGHADYNEMLAWLMGFNKEPEKVFLVHGEDEPRKALAEHIRKNLGWDVIIPDEGESVHLDF
;
A
#
# COMPACT_ATOMS: atom_id res chain seq x y z
N ASP A 1 -19.21 4.94 0.03
CA ASP A 1 -19.62 6.16 0.75
C ASP A 1 -18.84 7.35 0.25
N GLY A 2 -19.55 8.42 -0.12
CA GLY A 2 -18.97 9.71 -0.49
C GLY A 2 -19.51 10.78 0.43
N ALA A 3 -18.71 11.80 0.73
CA ALA A 3 -19.17 12.94 1.53
C ALA A 3 -20.34 13.63 0.81
N SER A 4 -21.41 13.96 1.54
CA SER A 4 -22.54 14.73 1.01
C SER A 4 -22.24 16.23 0.89
N GLU A 5 -21.19 16.70 1.56
CA GLU A 5 -20.72 18.08 1.55
C GLU A 5 -19.18 18.15 1.61
N LEU A 6 -18.61 19.19 1.01
CA LEU A 6 -17.18 19.48 1.01
C LEU A 6 -16.94 20.94 1.39
N ARG A 7 -15.84 21.20 2.11
CA ARG A 7 -15.44 22.57 2.43
C ARG A 7 -14.58 23.14 1.31
N MET A 8 -15.06 24.20 0.65
CA MET A 8 -14.34 24.91 -0.41
C MET A 8 -14.34 26.40 -0.12
N PHE A 9 -13.16 27.01 -0.10
CA PHE A 9 -12.98 28.45 0.19
C PHE A 9 -13.63 28.93 1.50
N GLY A 10 -13.72 28.05 2.51
CA GLY A 10 -14.28 28.37 3.82
C GLY A 10 -15.78 28.07 3.96
N GLU A 11 -16.49 27.79 2.87
CA GLU A 11 -17.92 27.46 2.85
C GLU A 11 -18.16 25.96 2.69
N SER A 12 -19.29 25.47 3.20
CA SER A 12 -19.76 24.10 2.95
C SER A 12 -20.56 24.04 1.65
N VAL A 13 -20.15 23.18 0.73
CA VAL A 13 -20.77 23.02 -0.60
C VAL A 13 -21.33 21.60 -0.74
N PRO A 14 -22.59 21.41 -1.16
CA PRO A 14 -23.19 20.08 -1.31
C PRO A 14 -22.63 19.34 -2.54
N VAL A 15 -22.45 18.03 -2.41
CA VAL A 15 -22.07 17.15 -3.52
C VAL A 15 -23.33 16.71 -4.26
N ASN A 16 -23.65 17.41 -5.34
CA ASN A 16 -24.81 17.08 -6.21
C ASN A 16 -24.46 16.10 -7.35
N ALA A 17 -23.18 15.79 -7.54
CA ALA A 17 -22.73 14.90 -8.60
C ALA A 17 -22.95 13.43 -8.23
N ARG A 18 -23.19 12.60 -9.26
CA ARG A 18 -23.18 11.14 -9.10
C ARG A 18 -21.74 10.68 -8.85
N ILE A 19 -21.54 9.94 -7.76
CA ILE A 19 -20.24 9.38 -7.39
C ILE A 19 -20.15 7.95 -7.89
N GLU A 20 -19.14 7.69 -8.72
CA GLU A 20 -18.86 6.36 -9.26
C GLU A 20 -17.41 5.97 -8.93
N TYR A 21 -17.21 4.70 -8.62
CA TYR A 21 -15.89 4.13 -8.41
C TYR A 21 -15.54 3.21 -9.57
N VAL A 22 -14.43 3.49 -10.23
CA VAL A 22 -13.93 2.67 -11.34
C VAL A 22 -12.61 2.05 -10.90
N SER A 23 -12.61 0.73 -10.67
CA SER A 23 -11.40 -0.02 -10.31
C SER A 23 -10.48 -0.20 -11.53
N GLY A 24 -9.18 -0.40 -11.27
CA GLY A 24 -8.20 -0.82 -12.28
C GLY A 24 -7.50 0.29 -13.08
N PHE A 25 -7.78 1.56 -12.80
CA PHE A 25 -7.11 2.69 -13.47
C PHE A 25 -5.90 3.27 -12.70
N SER A 26 -5.62 2.79 -11.49
CA SER A 26 -4.54 3.33 -10.66
C SER A 26 -3.14 3.01 -11.18
N GLY A 27 -2.99 1.98 -12.02
CA GLY A 27 -1.68 1.51 -12.52
C GLY A 27 -0.81 0.82 -11.46
N HIS A 28 -1.24 0.81 -10.20
CA HIS A 28 -0.61 0.05 -9.13
C HIS A 28 -1.13 -1.38 -9.11
N ALA A 29 -0.23 -2.33 -8.87
CA ALA A 29 -0.60 -3.71 -8.60
C ALA A 29 -1.57 -3.77 -7.42
N ASP A 30 -2.65 -4.52 -7.58
CA ASP A 30 -3.51 -4.87 -6.46
C ASP A 30 -2.81 -5.85 -5.51
N TYR A 31 -3.50 -6.21 -4.43
CA TYR A 31 -2.98 -7.14 -3.43
C TYR A 31 -2.55 -8.50 -4.02
N ASN A 32 -3.37 -9.09 -4.90
CA ASN A 32 -3.07 -10.39 -5.48
C ASN A 32 -1.96 -10.30 -6.52
N GLU A 33 -1.93 -9.23 -7.31
CA GLU A 33 -0.88 -8.97 -8.28
C GLU A 33 0.48 -8.78 -7.58
N MET A 34 0.51 -8.06 -6.45
CA MET A 34 1.72 -7.92 -5.63
C MET A 34 2.20 -9.27 -5.09
N LEU A 35 1.31 -10.11 -4.56
CA LEU A 35 1.69 -11.44 -4.08
C LEU A 35 2.18 -12.35 -5.21
N ALA A 36 1.52 -12.32 -6.36
CA ALA A 36 1.94 -13.06 -7.53
C ALA A 36 3.34 -12.65 -7.99
N TRP A 37 3.63 -11.34 -7.96
CA TRP A 37 4.96 -10.81 -8.27
C TRP A 37 6.02 -11.29 -7.27
N LEU A 38 5.74 -11.26 -5.96
CA LEU A 38 6.65 -11.77 -4.93
C LEU A 38 6.91 -13.29 -5.08
N MET A 39 5.89 -14.08 -5.39
CA MET A 39 6.07 -15.53 -5.61
C MET A 39 6.87 -15.88 -6.87
N GLY A 40 7.12 -14.91 -7.76
CA GLY A 40 7.93 -15.10 -8.97
C GLY A 40 9.45 -15.15 -8.72
N PHE A 41 9.92 -14.83 -7.51
CA PHE A 41 11.35 -14.85 -7.19
C PHE A 41 11.85 -16.28 -6.92
N ASN A 42 12.93 -16.70 -7.60
CA ASN A 42 13.53 -18.03 -7.43
C ASN A 42 14.34 -18.18 -6.13
N LYS A 43 14.80 -17.07 -5.56
CA LYS A 43 15.52 -17.01 -4.28
C LYS A 43 14.86 -15.92 -3.45
N GLU A 44 14.64 -16.20 -2.17
CA GLU A 44 14.14 -15.19 -1.25
C GLU A 44 15.12 -14.00 -1.15
N PRO A 45 14.60 -12.77 -1.08
CA PRO A 45 15.41 -11.60 -0.76
C PRO A 45 15.89 -11.68 0.69
N GLU A 46 17.08 -11.14 0.96
CA GLU A 46 17.62 -11.10 2.33
C GLU A 46 16.78 -10.20 3.24
N LYS A 47 16.24 -9.09 2.69
CA LYS A 47 15.31 -8.17 3.34
C LYS A 47 14.36 -7.55 2.33
N VAL A 48 13.11 -7.31 2.73
CA VAL A 48 12.10 -6.55 1.99
C VAL A 48 11.77 -5.27 2.75
N PHE A 49 11.75 -4.13 2.07
CA PHE A 49 11.34 -2.85 2.66
C PHE A 49 10.02 -2.38 2.04
N LEU A 50 8.97 -2.24 2.86
CA LEU A 50 7.67 -1.72 2.41
C LEU A 50 7.55 -0.24 2.73
N VAL A 51 7.67 0.60 1.70
CA VAL A 51 7.74 2.06 1.85
C VAL A 51 6.43 2.77 1.54
N HIS A 52 5.88 2.60 0.34
CA HIS A 52 4.71 3.36 -0.13
C HIS A 52 3.40 2.66 0.24
N GLY A 53 2.44 3.42 0.78
CA GLY A 53 1.12 2.95 1.17
C GLY A 53 0.74 3.41 2.58
N GLU A 54 -0.54 3.28 2.90
CA GLU A 54 -1.04 3.58 4.25
C GLU A 54 -0.55 2.55 5.27
N ASP A 55 -0.50 2.93 6.55
CA ASP A 55 0.08 2.10 7.62
C ASP A 55 -0.57 0.74 7.77
N GLU A 56 -1.90 0.69 7.83
CA GLU A 56 -2.63 -0.56 8.06
C GLU A 56 -2.49 -1.55 6.88
N PRO A 57 -2.68 -1.14 5.61
CA PRO A 57 -2.38 -1.99 4.46
C PRO A 57 -0.91 -2.45 4.41
N ARG A 58 0.06 -1.59 4.71
CA ARG A 58 1.49 -1.96 4.75
C ARG A 58 1.76 -3.03 5.82
N LYS A 59 1.23 -2.85 7.02
CA LYS A 59 1.35 -3.84 8.13
C LYS A 59 0.71 -5.17 7.74
N ALA A 60 -0.50 -5.15 7.18
CA ALA A 60 -1.20 -6.35 6.74
C ALA A 60 -0.41 -7.12 5.67
N LEU A 61 0.13 -6.42 4.66
CA LEU A 61 0.98 -7.04 3.65
C LEU A 61 2.29 -7.59 4.24
N ALA A 62 2.95 -6.85 5.13
CA ALA A 62 4.16 -7.32 5.80
C ALA A 62 3.92 -8.59 6.62
N GLU A 63 2.82 -8.64 7.39
CA GLU A 63 2.42 -9.84 8.10
C GLU A 63 2.15 -11.00 7.16
N HIS A 64 1.46 -10.76 6.05
CA HIS A 64 1.20 -11.81 5.07
C HIS A 64 2.50 -12.38 4.49
N ILE A 65 3.44 -11.52 4.09
CA ILE A 65 4.75 -11.93 3.56
C ILE A 65 5.51 -12.74 4.61
N ARG A 66 5.61 -12.25 5.85
CA ARG A 66 6.30 -12.97 6.95
C ARG A 66 5.68 -14.33 7.24
N LYS A 67 4.34 -14.42 7.28
CA LYS A 67 3.63 -15.66 7.63
C LYS A 67 3.61 -16.70 6.50
N ASN A 68 3.47 -16.26 5.24
CA ASN A 68 3.23 -17.17 4.11
C ASN A 68 4.48 -17.40 3.26
N LEU A 69 5.37 -16.41 3.16
CA LEU A 69 6.62 -16.53 2.39
C LEU A 69 7.83 -16.74 3.30
N GLY A 70 7.74 -16.41 4.59
CA GLY A 70 8.84 -16.58 5.55
C GLY A 70 9.94 -15.52 5.47
N TRP A 71 9.74 -14.48 4.65
CA TRP A 71 10.77 -13.48 4.37
C TRP A 71 10.90 -12.43 5.48
N ASP A 72 12.11 -11.87 5.64
CA ASP A 72 12.35 -10.72 6.51
C ASP A 72 11.79 -9.44 5.84
N VAL A 73 10.88 -8.76 6.54
CA VAL A 73 10.20 -7.56 6.05
C VAL A 73 10.33 -6.45 7.07
N ILE A 74 10.66 -5.25 6.60
CA ILE A 74 10.81 -4.03 7.39
C ILE A 74 9.87 -2.96 6.82
N ILE A 75 9.16 -2.27 7.70
CA ILE A 75 8.39 -1.06 7.35
C ILE A 75 9.16 0.09 8.00
N PRO A 76 9.99 0.83 7.25
CA PRO A 76 10.77 1.91 7.81
C PRO A 76 9.88 3.11 8.16
N ASP A 77 10.31 3.84 9.19
CA ASP A 77 9.74 5.14 9.52
C ASP A 77 10.24 6.23 8.56
N GLU A 78 9.52 7.34 8.49
CA GLU A 78 9.93 8.48 7.65
C GLU A 78 11.30 9.02 8.11
N GLY A 79 12.24 9.10 7.16
CA GLY A 79 13.60 9.57 7.43
C GLY A 79 14.53 8.51 8.04
N GLU A 80 14.05 7.29 8.30
CA GLU A 80 14.90 6.18 8.72
C GLU A 80 15.89 5.80 7.61
N SER A 81 17.13 5.51 8.00
CA SER A 81 18.18 5.03 7.11
C SER A 81 18.60 3.63 7.53
N VAL A 82 18.68 2.72 6.56
CA VAL A 82 19.09 1.33 6.80
C VAL A 82 20.43 1.08 6.11
N HIS A 83 21.38 0.52 6.85
CA HIS A 83 22.64 0.05 6.29
C HIS A 83 22.46 -1.36 5.72
N LEU A 84 23.00 -1.61 4.52
CA LEU A 84 22.96 -2.91 3.87
C LEU A 84 24.38 -3.47 3.86
N ASP A 85 24.60 -4.55 4.61
CA ASP A 85 25.83 -5.32 4.60
C ASP A 85 25.75 -6.29 3.40
N PHE A 86 26.58 -6.08 2.39
CA PHE A 86 26.69 -6.94 1.21
C PHE A 86 27.98 -7.79 1.26
#